data_AF-A0A2N5A531-F1
#
_entry.id   AF-A0A2N5A531-F1
#
_cell.length_a   1.000
_cell.length_b   1.000
_cell.length_c   1.000
_cell.angle_alpha   90.00
_cell.angle_beta   90.00
_cell.angle_gamma   90.00
#
_symmetry.space_group_name_H-M   'P 1'
#
loop_
_entity.id
_entity.type
_entity.pdbx_description
1 polymer ?
#
loop_
_entity_poly.entity_id
_entity_poly.type
_entity_poly.pdbx_seq_one_letter_code
_entity_poly.pdbx_strand_id
1 'polypeptide(L)' 'MSQQIESVKMALQELGINASGEFFYNPDYDLLIAHETAPELTGAARGVMTESGAVAVDTGIFTGRSPRDKY' A
#
# COMPACT_ATOMS: atom_id res chain seq x y z
N MET A 1 -11.22 15.29 -8.83
CA MET A 1 -10.73 13.90 -8.65
C MET A 1 -10.35 13.25 -9.97
N SER A 2 -11.23 13.17 -10.98
CA SER A 2 -10.93 12.51 -12.28
C SER A 2 -9.71 13.07 -13.02
N GLN A 3 -9.53 14.40 -13.08
CA GLN A 3 -8.37 15.00 -13.75
C GLN A 3 -7.02 14.70 -13.06
N GLN A 4 -7.01 14.52 -11.75
CA GLN A 4 -5.79 14.21 -11.01
C GLN A 4 -5.36 12.75 -11.22
N ILE A 5 -6.31 11.83 -11.27
CA ILE A 5 -6.03 10.41 -11.54
C ILE A 5 -5.46 10.22 -12.95
N GLU A 6 -5.98 10.93 -13.96
CA GLU A 6 -5.45 10.85 -15.33
C GLU A 6 -4.01 11.40 -15.42
N SER A 7 -3.73 12.51 -14.74
CA SER A 7 -2.38 13.04 -14.62
C SER A 7 -1.42 12.04 -13.96
N VAL A 8 -1.85 11.37 -12.89
CA VAL A 8 -1.06 10.35 -12.20
C VAL A 8 -0.82 9.14 -13.11
N LYS A 9 -1.83 8.74 -13.88
CA LYS A 9 -1.72 7.62 -14.84
C LYS A 9 -0.68 7.90 -15.92
N MET A 10 -0.66 9.11 -16.47
CA MET A 10 0.38 9.53 -17.43
C MET A 10 1.77 9.49 -16.79
N ALA A 11 1.92 10.01 -15.57
CA ALA A 11 3.20 9.97 -14.84
C ALA A 11 3.67 8.52 -14.56
N LEU A 12 2.74 7.60 -14.26
CA LEU A 12 3.08 6.18 -14.08
C LEU A 12 3.53 5.52 -15.39
N GLN A 13 2.95 5.89 -16.53
CA GLN A 13 3.41 5.41 -17.84
C GLN A 13 4.83 5.89 -18.16
N GLU A 14 5.18 7.13 -17.81
CA GLU A 14 6.54 7.65 -17.97
C GLU A 14 7.57 6.88 -17.11
N LEU A 15 7.16 6.36 -15.95
CA LEU A 15 7.95 5.46 -15.11
C LEU A 15 7.98 4.01 -15.62
N GLY A 16 7.30 3.72 -16.74
CA GLY A 16 7.21 2.38 -17.33
C GLY A 16 6.16 1.46 -16.67
N ILE A 17 5.28 2.00 -15.83
CA ILE A 17 4.24 1.24 -15.13
C ILE A 17 2.94 1.29 -15.95
N ASN A 18 2.66 0.19 -16.66
CA ASN A 18 1.41 -0.02 -17.38
C ASN A 18 0.34 -0.59 -16.43
N ALA A 19 -0.23 0.27 -15.58
CA ALA A 19 -1.23 -0.13 -14.60
C ALA A 19 -2.60 -0.42 -15.26
N SER A 20 -3.16 -1.61 -14.98
CA SER A 20 -4.47 -2.09 -15.46
C SER A 20 -5.54 -2.19 -14.36
N GLY A 21 -5.21 -1.77 -13.14
CA GLY A 21 -6.09 -1.87 -11.96
C GLY A 21 -6.78 -0.56 -11.57
N GLU A 22 -7.41 -0.58 -10.40
CA GLU A 22 -8.01 0.59 -9.77
C GLU A 22 -6.93 1.50 -9.16
N PHE A 23 -7.18 2.81 -9.19
CA PHE A 23 -6.25 3.82 -8.69
C PHE A 23 -6.82 4.51 -7.45
N PHE A 24 -6.08 4.42 -6.35
CA PHE A 24 -6.37 5.13 -5.11
C PHE A 24 -5.37 6.29 -4.96
N TYR A 25 -5.84 7.52 -5.05
CA TYR A 25 -5.00 8.73 -4.95
C TYR A 25 -5.33 9.51 -3.69
N ASN A 26 -4.33 9.74 -2.83
CA ASN A 26 -4.47 10.32 -1.50
C ASN A 26 -5.63 9.66 -0.70
N PRO A 27 -5.57 8.34 -0.46
CA PRO A 27 -6.57 7.66 0.35
C PRO A 27 -6.61 8.25 1.76
N ASP A 28 -7.79 8.31 2.35
CA ASP A 28 -7.96 8.67 3.75
C ASP A 28 -7.64 7.48 4.69
N TYR A 29 -7.61 7.75 5.99
CA TYR A 29 -7.28 6.73 6.98
C TYR A 29 -8.31 5.59 7.04
N ASP A 30 -9.59 5.88 6.83
CA ASP A 30 -10.64 4.87 6.91
C ASP A 30 -10.51 3.88 5.75
N LEU A 31 -10.23 4.38 4.54
CA LEU A 31 -9.98 3.55 3.37
C LEU A 31 -8.70 2.72 3.53
N LEU A 32 -7.63 3.31 4.08
CA LEU A 32 -6.39 2.59 4.38
C LEU A 32 -6.64 1.42 5.35
N ILE A 33 -7.32 1.68 6.47
CA ILE A 33 -7.62 0.63 7.46
C ILE A 33 -8.51 -0.46 6.85
N ALA A 34 -9.52 -0.09 6.07
CA ALA A 34 -10.40 -1.05 5.39
C ALA A 34 -9.62 -1.95 4.43
N HIS A 35 -8.68 -1.38 3.68
CA HIS A 35 -7.84 -2.14 2.76
C HIS A 35 -6.85 -3.02 3.52
N GLU A 36 -6.19 -2.52 4.56
CA GLU A 36 -5.19 -3.27 5.33
C GLU A 36 -5.79 -4.45 6.12
N THR A 37 -7.06 -4.35 6.53
CA THR A 37 -7.76 -5.37 7.34
C THR A 37 -8.62 -6.33 6.52
N ALA A 38 -8.53 -6.27 5.18
CA ALA A 38 -9.36 -7.06 4.30
C ALA A 38 -9.08 -8.59 4.45
N PRO A 39 -10.12 -9.44 4.53
CA PRO A 39 -9.99 -10.86 4.89
C PRO A 39 -9.26 -11.70 3.83
N GLU A 40 -9.16 -11.22 2.59
CA GLU A 40 -8.45 -11.86 1.49
C GLU A 40 -6.93 -11.68 1.55
N LEU A 41 -6.43 -10.76 2.38
CA LEU A 41 -5.01 -10.49 2.48
C LEU A 41 -4.27 -11.62 3.20
N THR A 42 -3.09 -11.96 2.67
CA THR A 42 -2.25 -13.04 3.18
C THR A 42 -0.79 -12.60 3.31
N GLY A 43 -0.04 -13.29 4.16
CA GLY A 43 1.38 -12.98 4.40
C GLY A 43 1.59 -11.58 5.00
N ALA A 44 2.66 -10.91 4.57
CA ALA A 44 3.06 -9.61 5.08
C ALA A 44 2.12 -8.44 4.72
N ALA A 45 1.17 -8.66 3.80
CA ALA A 45 0.18 -7.66 3.42
C ALA A 45 -0.98 -7.56 4.43
N ARG A 46 -1.19 -8.59 5.26
CA ARG A 46 -2.35 -8.65 6.16
C ARG A 46 -2.12 -7.81 7.42
N GLY A 47 -2.99 -6.82 7.62
CA GLY A 47 -3.13 -6.08 8.88
C GLY A 47 -4.08 -6.76 9.86
N VAL A 48 -3.79 -6.62 11.15
CA VAL A 48 -4.66 -7.10 12.24
C VAL A 48 -5.00 -5.93 13.15
N MET A 49 -6.29 -5.72 13.40
CA MET A 49 -6.74 -4.72 14.38
C MET A 49 -6.40 -5.20 15.80
N THR A 50 -5.66 -4.37 16.52
CA THR A 50 -5.27 -4.63 17.91
C THR A 50 -6.31 -4.07 18.88
N GLU A 51 -6.24 -4.48 20.15
CA GLU A 51 -7.15 -4.00 21.21
C GLU A 51 -7.05 -2.49 21.46
N SER A 52 -5.91 -1.88 21.13
CA SER A 52 -5.71 -0.43 21.25
C SER A 52 -6.34 0.37 20.10
N GLY A 53 -6.92 -0.30 19.10
CA GLY A 53 -7.51 0.32 17.92
C GLY A 53 -6.50 0.67 16.82
N ALA A 54 -5.24 0.23 16.95
CA ALA A 54 -4.22 0.37 15.91
C ALA A 54 -4.12 -0.90 15.05
N VAL A 55 -3.81 -0.74 13.77
CA VAL A 55 -3.49 -1.86 12.87
C VAL A 55 -2.03 -2.28 13.07
N ALA A 56 -1.80 -3.57 13.24
CA ALA A 56 -0.46 -4.16 13.28
C ALA A 56 -0.21 -5.05 12.06
N VAL A 57 1.03 -5.03 11.54
CA VAL A 57 1.50 -5.84 10.40
C VAL A 57 2.78 -6.58 10.77
N ASP A 58 3.07 -7.68 10.09
CA ASP A 58 4.30 -8.46 10.25
C ASP A 58 5.14 -8.38 8.97
N THR A 59 6.36 -7.83 9.07
CA THR A 59 7.29 -7.69 7.94
C THR A 59 8.16 -8.93 7.71
N GLY A 60 7.92 -10.02 8.45
CA GLY A 60 8.63 -11.28 8.35
C GLY A 60 10.10 -11.14 8.75
N ILE A 61 11.01 -11.60 7.89
CA ILE A 61 12.46 -11.57 8.20
C ILE A 61 13.06 -10.16 8.13
N PHE A 62 12.39 -9.22 7.47
CA PHE A 62 12.87 -7.85 7.28
C PHE A 62 12.40 -6.96 8.43
N THR A 63 12.90 -7.24 9.63
CA THR A 63 12.56 -6.52 10.86
C THR A 63 13.39 -5.24 11.07
N GLY A 64 14.26 -4.91 10.11
CA GLY A 64 15.16 -3.77 10.18
C GLY A 64 15.76 -3.41 8.83
N ARG A 65 16.72 -2.48 8.85
CA ARG A 65 17.44 -2.06 7.63
C ARG A 65 18.38 -3.16 7.17
N SER A 66 18.58 -3.26 5.85
CA SER A 66 19.63 -4.07 5.22
C SER A 66 20.68 -3.16 4.56
N PRO A 67 21.69 -2.64 5.30
CA PRO A 67 22.61 -1.63 4.76
C PRO A 67 23.45 -2.12 3.57
N ARG A 68 23.62 -3.44 3.45
CA ARG A 68 24.45 -4.07 2.42
C ARG A 68 23.76 -4.14 1.06
N ASP A 69 22.44 -3.99 1.01
CA ASP A 69 21.65 -4.07 -0.22
C ASP A 69 21.40 -2.70 -0.85
N LYS A 70 22.00 -1.63 -0.30
CA LYS A 70 21.88 -0.27 -0.84
C LYS A 70 22.93 -0.04 -1.93
N TYR A 71 22.47 0.26 -3.15
CA TYR A 71 23.28 0.61 -4.32
C TYR A 71 22.89 1.98 -4.88
#